data_AF-A0A8K0PCW6-F1
#
_entry.id   AF-A0A8K0PCW6-F1
#
_cell.length_a   1.000
_cell.length_b   1.000
_cell.length_c   1.000
_cell.angle_alpha   90.00
_cell.angle_beta   90.00
_cell.angle_gamma   90.00
#
_symmetry.space_group_name_H-M   'P 1'
#
loop_
_entity.id
_entity.type
_entity.pdbx_description
1 polymer ?
#
loop_
_entity_poly.entity_id
_entity_poly.type
_entity_poly.pdbx_seq_one_letter_code
_entity_poly.pdbx_strand_id
1 'polypeptide(L)' 'MLSQMDNDQYVPIWTVANFNQVKKLTKDIKLITEVLRESPNVQVDEEGLKVRPNHKRCIVILREIPENTPIEEIK' A
#
# COMPACT_ATOMS: atom_id res chain seq x y z
N MET A 1 11.25 -10.03 -14.94
CA MET A 1 9.89 -9.78 -14.43
C MET A 1 9.46 -8.41 -14.90
N LEU A 2 8.35 -8.29 -15.60
CA LEU A 2 7.77 -7.00 -15.94
C LEU A 2 6.87 -6.55 -14.78
N SER A 3 7.12 -5.35 -14.27
CA SER A 3 6.20 -4.72 -13.32
C SER A 3 4.83 -4.54 -13.98
N GLN A 4 3.76 -4.85 -13.25
CA GLN A 4 2.39 -4.56 -13.68
C GLN A 4 1.88 -3.20 -13.16
N MET A 5 2.76 -2.40 -12.53
CA MET A 5 2.45 -1.05 -12.07
C MET A 5 2.56 -0.04 -13.21
N ASP A 6 1.64 0.90 -13.27
CA ASP A 6 1.76 2.09 -14.12
C ASP A 6 2.73 3.14 -13.50
N ASN A 7 2.90 4.27 -14.19
CA ASN A 7 3.80 5.36 -13.74
C ASN A 7 3.41 5.93 -12.36
N ASP A 8 2.13 5.80 -11.98
CA ASP A 8 1.58 6.29 -10.71
C ASP A 8 1.50 5.19 -9.63
N GLN A 9 2.17 4.05 -9.89
CA GLN A 9 2.24 2.86 -9.04
C GLN A 9 0.89 2.15 -8.84
N TYR A 10 -0.08 2.41 -9.71
CA TYR A 10 -1.33 1.70 -9.69
C TYR A 10 -1.21 0.37 -10.42
N VAL A 11 -1.88 -0.63 -9.86
CA VAL A 11 -2.18 -1.89 -10.53
C VAL A 11 -3.68 -1.98 -10.74
N PRO A 12 -4.15 -2.62 -11.82
CA PRO A 12 -5.58 -2.84 -12.00
C PRO A 12 -6.10 -3.84 -10.95
N ILE A 13 -7.34 -3.67 -10.49
CA ILE A 13 -7.93 -4.50 -9.42
C ILE A 13 -7.97 -5.98 -9.81
N TRP A 14 -8.12 -6.29 -11.10
CA TRP A 14 -8.10 -7.69 -11.57
C TRP A 14 -6.77 -8.39 -11.21
N THR A 15 -5.64 -7.68 -11.17
CA THR A 15 -4.35 -8.24 -10.75
C THR A 15 -4.41 -8.71 -9.30
N VAL A 16 -5.00 -7.91 -8.41
CA VAL A 16 -5.17 -8.26 -6.99
C VAL A 16 -6.19 -9.38 -6.81
N ALA A 17 -7.31 -9.32 -7.52
CA ALA A 17 -8.31 -10.38 -7.54
C ALA A 17 -7.74 -11.71 -8.06
N ASN A 18 -6.69 -11.66 -8.89
CA ASN A 18 -6.04 -12.83 -9.44
C ASN A 18 -5.03 -13.49 -8.48
N PHE A 19 -4.73 -12.88 -7.33
CA PHE A 19 -3.80 -13.43 -6.34
C PHE A 19 -4.35 -14.71 -5.69
N ASN A 20 -3.48 -15.70 -5.48
CA ASN A 20 -3.87 -17.02 -4.98
C ASN A 20 -4.60 -16.98 -3.63
N GLN A 21 -4.28 -16.02 -2.75
CA GLN A 21 -4.96 -15.87 -1.46
C GLN A 21 -6.33 -15.20 -1.63
N VAL A 22 -6.42 -14.15 -2.47
CA VAL A 22 -7.67 -13.44 -2.74
C VAL A 22 -8.67 -14.37 -3.46
N LYS A 23 -8.21 -15.11 -4.48
CA LYS A 23 -9.02 -16.12 -5.19
C LYS A 23 -9.60 -17.21 -4.30
N LYS A 24 -8.91 -17.56 -3.21
CA LYS A 24 -9.40 -18.56 -2.25
C LYS A 24 -10.49 -18.00 -1.33
N LEU A 25 -10.49 -16.70 -1.09
CA LEU A 25 -11.46 -16.02 -0.24
C LEU A 25 -12.74 -15.66 -1.00
N THR A 26 -12.59 -15.03 -2.17
CA THR A 26 -13.74 -14.59 -2.98
C THR A 26 -13.37 -14.43 -4.45
N LYS A 27 -14.38 -14.49 -5.32
CA LYS A 27 -14.30 -14.17 -6.75
C LYS A 27 -15.08 -12.91 -7.12
N ASP A 28 -15.74 -12.29 -6.14
CA ASP A 28 -16.54 -11.09 -6.38
C ASP A 28 -15.65 -9.84 -6.40
N ILE A 29 -15.49 -9.27 -7.60
CA ILE A 29 -14.67 -8.07 -7.83
C ILE A 29 -15.26 -6.86 -7.13
N LYS A 30 -16.59 -6.76 -7.00
CA LYS A 30 -17.23 -5.63 -6.33
C LYS A 30 -16.91 -5.65 -4.84
N LEU A 31 -17.05 -6.81 -4.21
CA LEU A 31 -16.70 -7.01 -2.80
C LEU A 31 -15.21 -6.73 -2.55
N ILE A 32 -14.32 -7.21 -3.43
CA ILE A 32 -12.89 -6.93 -3.32
C ILE A 32 -12.64 -5.42 -3.38
N THR A 33 -13.30 -4.70 -4.28
CA THR A 33 -13.13 -3.24 -4.44
C THR A 33 -13.63 -2.48 -3.21
N GLU A 34 -14.75 -2.87 -2.63
CA GLU A 34 -15.29 -2.27 -1.40
C GLU A 34 -14.33 -2.47 -0.21
N VAL A 35 -13.88 -3.71 0.02
CA VAL A 35 -12.95 -4.03 1.12
C VAL A 35 -11.59 -3.34 0.93
N LEU A 36 -11.09 -3.25 -0.31
CA LEU A 36 -9.86 -2.51 -0.60
C LEU A 36 -10.04 -1.01 -0.33
N ARG A 37 -11.22 -0.44 -0.58
CA ARG A 37 -11.50 0.97 -0.30
C ARG A 37 -11.57 1.26 1.21
N GLU A 38 -12.00 0.31 2.02
CA GLU A 38 -11.99 0.40 3.48
C GLU A 38 -10.61 0.16 4.11
N SER A 39 -9.70 -0.51 3.40
CA SER A 39 -8.40 -0.89 3.94
C SER A 39 -7.42 0.28 4.00
N PRO A 40 -6.82 0.60 5.17
CA PRO A 40 -5.92 1.74 5.33
C PRO A 40 -4.55 1.56 4.64
N ASN A 41 -4.25 0.34 4.18
CA ASN A 41 -2.96 -0.02 3.59
C ASN A 41 -2.93 0.16 2.07
N VAL A 42 -4.06 0.44 1.44
CA VAL A 42 -4.18 0.58 -0.02
C VAL A 42 -5.06 1.79 -0.34
N GLN A 43 -4.88 2.35 -1.52
CA GLN A 43 -5.72 3.41 -2.05
C GLN A 43 -6.32 2.94 -3.37
N VAL A 44 -7.64 2.95 -3.44
CA VAL A 44 -8.39 2.67 -4.66
C VAL A 44 -8.66 3.97 -5.39
N ASP A 45 -8.62 3.92 -6.71
CA ASP A 45 -8.97 5.03 -7.59
C ASP A 45 -10.47 5.42 -7.49
N GLU A 46 -10.81 6.63 -7.93
CA GLU A 46 -12.20 7.14 -7.89
C GLU A 46 -13.15 6.24 -8.69
N GLU A 47 -12.70 5.78 -9.86
CA GLU A 47 -13.44 4.85 -10.72
C GLU A 47 -13.51 3.42 -10.17
N GLY A 48 -12.72 3.08 -9.16
CA GLY A 48 -12.69 1.73 -8.60
C GLY A 48 -12.10 0.68 -9.55
N LEU A 49 -11.26 1.09 -10.51
CA LEU A 49 -10.64 0.17 -11.49
C LEU A 49 -9.19 -0.17 -11.15
N LYS A 50 -8.54 0.70 -10.38
CA LYS A 50 -7.12 0.62 -10.04
C LYS A 50 -6.90 0.75 -8.54
N VAL A 51 -5.83 0.14 -8.05
CA VAL A 51 -5.42 0.18 -6.65
C VAL A 51 -3.91 0.34 -6.55
N ARG A 52 -3.45 1.10 -5.55
CA ARG A 52 -2.04 1.22 -5.21
C ARG A 52 -1.82 0.99 -3.71
N PRO A 53 -0.64 0.51 -3.29
CA PRO A 53 -0.30 0.45 -1.88
C PRO A 53 -0.14 1.85 -1.29
N ASN A 54 -0.64 2.06 -0.08
CA ASN A 54 -0.38 3.27 0.69
C ASN A 54 0.95 3.09 1.43
N HIS A 55 2.04 3.53 0.82
CA HIS A 55 3.37 3.45 1.44
C HIS A 55 3.45 4.48 2.57
N LYS A 56 3.26 4.03 3.82
CA LYS A 56 3.52 4.88 4.98
C LYS A 56 5.01 5.19 5.05
N ARG A 57 5.34 6.46 5.35
CA ARG A 57 6.73 6.90 5.53
C ARG A 57 7.31 6.22 6.77
N CYS A 58 8.36 5.40 6.60
CA CYS A 58 9.19 4.91 7.71
C CYS A 58 10.27 5.96 8.06
N ILE A 59 9.85 7.18 8.44
CA ILE A 59 10.77 8.26 8.84
C ILE A 59 10.47 8.61 10.29
N VAL A 60 11.45 8.40 11.17
CA VAL A 60 11.39 8.83 12.57
C VAL A 60 12.02 10.22 12.65
N ILE A 61 11.23 11.23 13.03
CA ILE A 61 11.73 12.58 13.27
C ILE A 61 11.94 12.72 14.78
N LEU A 62 13.21 12.69 15.20
CA LEU A 62 13.58 12.98 16.57
C LEU A 62 13.62 14.50 16.76
N ARG A 63 12.87 15.01 17.73
CA ARG A 63 12.86 16.43 18.13
C ARG A 63 13.45 16.54 19.52
N GLU A 64 14.13 17.65 19.81
CA GLU A 64 14.76 17.95 21.12
C GLU A 64 16.01 17.12 21.47
N ILE A 65 16.75 16.63 20.47
CA ILE A 65 18.08 16.03 20.71
C ILE A 65 19.12 17.16 20.81
N PRO A 66 19.89 17.28 21.91
CA PRO A 66 20.97 18.24 22.00
C PRO A 66 22.07 17.92 20.97
N GLU A 67 22.72 18.93 20.39
CA GLU A 67 23.73 18.76 19.32
C GLU A 67 24.93 17.88 19.72
N ASN A 68 25.11 17.64 21.02
CA ASN A 68 26.18 16.83 21.59
C ASN A 68 25.79 15.35 21.84
N THR A 69 24.63 14.89 21.38
CA THR A 69 24.26 13.48 21.54
C THR A 69 25.10 12.59 20.63
N PRO A 70 25.85 11.62 21.18
CA PRO A 70 26.62 10.68 20.37
C PRO A 70 25.69 9.77 19.56
N ILE A 71 26.10 9.47 18.33
CA ILE A 71 25.31 8.66 17.35
C ILE A 71 24.97 7.26 17.89
N GLU A 72 25.75 6.77 18.86
CA GLU A 72 25.57 5.46 19.50
C GLU A 72 24.26 5.35 20.32
N GLU A 73 23.68 6.47 20.76
CA GLU A 73 22.41 6.49 21.52
C GLU A 73 21.15 6.55 20.63
N ILE A 74 21.32 6.63 19.30
CA ILE A 74 20.24 6.91 18.34
C ILE A 74 19.87 5.64 17.54
N LYS A 75 19.67 4.49 18.20
CA LYS A 75 19.40 3.21 17.52
C LYS A 75 18.14 2.49 18.00
#